data_AF-A0A9E4SC71-F1
#
_entry.id   AF-A0A9E4SC71-F1
#
_cell.length_a   1.000
_cell.length_b   1.000
_cell.length_c   1.000
_cell.angle_alpha   90.00
_cell.angle_beta   90.00
_cell.angle_gamma   90.00
#
_symmetry.space_group_name_H-M   'P 1'
#
loop_
_entity.id
_entity.type
_entity.pdbx_description
1 polymer ?
#
loop_
_entity_poly.entity_id
_entity_poly.type
_entity_poly.pdbx_seq_one_letter_code
_entity_poly.pdbx_strand_id
1 'polypeptide(L)' 'ALQPVPTATTVRVRDGETVTTDGPFAETKEQLGGFYLLNCKDLDEAIVYAAKIPLAPTGSVEVRPVMEFE' A
#
# COMPACT_ATOMS: atom_id res chain seq x y z
N ALA A 1 -6.34 4.47 -6.64
CA ALA A 1 -5.06 4.90 -7.24
C ALA A 1 -4.52 6.07 -6.42
N LEU A 2 -3.20 6.18 -6.31
CA LEU A 2 -2.48 7.25 -5.63
C LEU A 2 -1.80 8.15 -6.67
N GLN A 3 -1.48 9.37 -6.26
CA GLN A 3 -0.66 10.27 -7.07
C GLN A 3 0.79 9.75 -7.17
N PRO A 4 1.57 10.17 -8.18
CA PRO A 4 2.97 9.80 -8.32
C PRO A 4 3.81 10.11 -7.06
N VAL A 5 4.83 9.29 -6.79
CA VAL A 5 5.65 9.41 -5.57
C VAL A 5 6.30 10.78 -5.30
N PRO A 6 6.59 11.65 -6.29
CA PRO A 6 7.06 13.02 -6.00
C PRO A 6 6.04 13.88 -5.24
N THR A 7 4.76 13.51 -5.20
CA THR A 7 3.74 14.23 -4.42
C THR A 7 3.62 13.72 -2.99
N ALA A 8 4.41 12.71 -2.59
CA ALA A 8 4.35 12.15 -1.25
C ALA A 8 5.16 13.00 -0.26
N THR A 9 4.74 12.98 0.99
CA THR A 9 5.51 13.49 2.14
C THR A 9 5.61 12.37 3.16
N THR A 10 6.83 11.99 3.52
CA THR A 10 7.08 10.99 4.56
C THR A 10 7.18 11.68 5.91
N VAL A 11 6.47 11.15 6.91
CA VAL A 11 6.46 11.65 8.29
C VAL A 11 7.11 10.62 9.22
N ARG A 12 7.97 11.07 10.13
CA ARG A 12 8.59 10.24 11.17
C ARG A 12 8.47 10.96 12.51
N VAL A 13 8.03 10.25 13.55
CA VAL A 13 8.03 10.76 14.93
C VAL A 13 9.14 10.08 15.70
N ARG A 14 10.09 10.85 16.25
CA ARG A 14 11.21 10.36 17.08
C ARG A 14 11.42 11.30 18.25
N ASP A 15 11.58 10.74 19.45
CA ASP A 15 11.80 11.50 20.68
C ASP A 15 10.76 12.60 20.93
N GLY A 16 9.52 12.37 20.49
CA GLY A 16 8.42 13.33 20.59
C GLY A 16 8.40 14.41 19.51
N GLU A 17 9.38 14.44 18.61
CA GLU A 17 9.47 15.39 17.51
C GLU A 17 8.97 14.80 16.19
N THR A 18 8.24 15.61 15.41
CA THR A 18 7.75 15.24 14.08
C THR A 18 8.71 15.78 13.01
N VAL A 19 9.30 14.88 12.24
CA VAL A 19 10.19 15.17 11.12
C VAL A 19 9.49 14.79 9.82
N THR A 20 9.57 15.66 8.81
CA THR A 20 9.01 15.41 7.48
C THR A 20 10.11 15.40 6.42
N THR A 21 9.94 14.59 5.39
CA THR A 21 10.81 14.54 4.21
C THR A 21 9.97 14.42 2.96
N ASP A 22 10.32 15.16 1.90
CA ASP A 22 9.67 15.03 0.60
C ASP A 22 9.94 13.65 -0.03
N GLY A 23 8.94 13.12 -0.73
CA GLY A 23 9.01 11.83 -1.39
C GLY A 23 8.53 10.65 -0.54
N PRO A 24 8.55 9.43 -1.12
CA PRO A 24 8.04 8.22 -0.49
C PRO A 24 8.95 7.76 0.65
N PHE A 25 8.42 6.88 1.50
CA PHE A 25 9.16 6.35 2.65
C PHE A 25 10.47 5.64 2.26
N ALA A 26 10.45 4.91 1.15
CA ALA A 26 11.58 4.18 0.61
C ALA A 26 11.67 4.39 -0.90
N GLU A 27 12.89 4.50 -1.41
CA GLU A 27 13.16 4.40 -2.83
C GLU A 27 13.19 2.92 -3.21
N THR A 28 12.20 2.50 -3.99
CA THR A 28 12.01 1.11 -4.41
C THR A 28 11.93 1.03 -5.93
N LYS A 29 12.26 -0.14 -6.49
CA LYS A 29 12.08 -0.39 -7.93
C LYS A 29 10.62 -0.31 -8.37
N GLU A 30 9.71 -0.79 -7.51
CA GLU A 30 8.25 -0.72 -7.69
C GLU A 30 7.63 0.13 -6.57
N GLN A 31 6.80 1.11 -6.92
CA GLN A 31 6.18 2.01 -5.96
C GLN A 31 4.73 1.60 -5.64
N LEU A 32 4.26 1.90 -4.42
CA LEU A 32 2.86 1.69 -4.05
C LEU A 32 1.96 2.68 -4.79
N GLY A 33 1.27 2.21 -5.83
CA GLY A 33 0.36 3.02 -6.65
C GLY A 33 -1.10 3.08 -6.17
N GLY A 34 -1.45 2.32 -5.13
CA GLY A 34 -2.81 2.23 -4.61
C GLY A 34 -3.03 0.98 -3.76
N PHE A 35 -4.16 0.96 -3.07
CA PHE A 35 -4.62 -0.22 -2.33
C PHE A 35 -6.14 -0.32 -2.41
N TYR A 36 -6.63 -1.53 -2.15
CA TYR A 36 -8.04 -1.82 -1.89
C TYR A 36 -8.14 -2.46 -0.51
N LEU A 37 -9.18 -2.12 0.24
CA LEU A 37 -9.54 -2.84 1.45
C LEU A 37 -10.80 -3.66 1.14
N LEU A 38 -10.69 -4.97 1.26
CA LEU A 38 -11.76 -5.91 0.94
C LEU A 38 -12.15 -6.66 2.20
N ASN A 39 -13.45 -6.89 2.38
CA ASN A 39 -13.94 -7.86 3.34
C ASN A 39 -14.17 -9.18 2.58
N CYS A 40 -13.37 -10.19 2.90
CA CYS A 40 -13.41 -11.50 2.25
C CYS A 40 -13.55 -12.57 3.32
N LYS A 41 -14.17 -13.69 2.96
CA LYS A 41 -14.33 -14.85 3.83
C LYS A 41 -12.97 -15.41 4.28
N ASP A 42 -12.01 -15.48 3.35
CA ASP A 42 -10.68 -16.04 3.56
C ASP A 42 -9.67 -15.47 2.53
N LEU A 43 -8.41 -15.89 2.66
CA LEU A 43 -7.32 -15.44 1.78
C LEU A 43 -7.52 -15.86 0.32
N ASP A 44 -8.10 -17.04 0.07
CA ASP A 44 -8.30 -17.56 -1.28
C ASP A 44 -9.32 -16.70 -2.04
N GLU A 45 -10.41 -16.30 -1.37
CA GLU A 45 -11.36 -15.35 -1.95
C GLU A 45 -10.70 -14.00 -2.24
N ALA A 46 -9.87 -13.48 -1.33
CA ALA A 46 -9.13 -12.24 -1.54
C ALA A 46 -8.20 -12.30 -2.75
N ILE A 47 -7.51 -13.43 -2.97
CA ILE A 47 -6.64 -13.66 -4.13
C ILE A 47 -7.45 -13.64 -5.44
N VAL A 48 -8.64 -14.25 -5.46
CA VAL A 48 -9.53 -14.23 -6.64
C VAL A 48 -9.95 -12.80 -6.99
N TYR A 49 -10.23 -11.95 -5.99
CA TYR A 49 -10.51 -10.54 -6.25
C TYR A 49 -9.26 -9.76 -6.68
N ALA A 50 -8.11 -9.99 -6.05
CA ALA A 50 -6.84 -9.36 -6.41
C ALA A 50 -6.48 -9.61 -7.88
N ALA A 51 -6.70 -10.83 -8.38
CA ALA A 51 -6.46 -11.20 -9.78
C ALA A 51 -7.35 -10.43 -10.79
N LYS A 52 -8.47 -9.85 -10.35
CA LYS A 52 -9.37 -9.04 -11.19
C LYS A 52 -8.97 -7.56 -11.25
N ILE A 53 -8.02 -7.12 -10.43
CA ILE A 53 -7.56 -5.73 -10.42
C ILE A 53 -6.86 -5.45 -11.75
N PRO A 54 -7.27 -4.41 -12.52
CA PRO A 54 -6.71 -4.16 -13.86
C PRO A 54 -5.19 -3.99 -13.93
N LEU A 55 -4.54 -3.63 -12.82
CA LEU A 55 -3.08 -3.50 -12.71
C LEU A 55 -2.35 -4.86 -12.63
N ALA A 56 -3.02 -5.92 -12.17
CA ALA A 56 -2.39 -7.22 -11.90
C ALA A 56 -1.62 -7.82 -13.10
N PRO A 57 -2.07 -7.67 -14.37
CA PRO A 57 -1.33 -8.18 -15.52
C PRO A 57 -0.04 -7.43 -15.87
N THR A 58 0.11 -6.17 -15.44
CA THR A 58 1.23 -5.28 -15.84
C THR A 58 2.06 -4.79 -14.66
N GLY A 59 1.76 -5.27 -13.46
CA GLY A 59 2.40 -4.91 -12.22
C GLY A 59 2.20 -6.00 -11.19
N SER A 60 2.00 -5.60 -9.94
CA SER A 60 1.98 -6.51 -8.80
C SER A 60 0.85 -6.11 -7.85
N VAL A 61 0.16 -7.09 -7.27
CA VAL A 61 -0.81 -6.89 -6.18
C VAL A 61 -0.39 -7.76 -5.00
N GLU A 62 0.03 -7.13 -3.90
CA GLU A 62 0.27 -7.82 -2.63
C GLU A 62 -1.05 -8.00 -1.89
N VAL A 63 -1.41 -9.24 -1.54
CA VAL A 63 -2.58 -9.54 -0.71
C VAL A 63 -2.12 -9.76 0.73
N ARG A 64 -2.55 -8.89 1.63
CA ARG A 64 -2.14 -8.92 3.04
C ARG A 64 -3.36 -8.81 3.96
N PRO A 65 -3.61 -9.79 4.84
CA PRO A 65 -4.63 -9.68 5.88
C PRO A 65 -4.38 -8.49 6.79
N VAL A 66 -5.45 -7.81 7.20
CA VAL A 66 -5.39 -6.75 8.19
C VAL A 66 -5.31 -7.38 9.58
N MET A 67 -4.42 -6.86 10.42
CA MET A 67 -4.38 -7.20 11.83
C MET A 67 -5.48 -6.42 12.55
N GLU A 68 -6.36 -7.14 13.24
CA GLU A 68 -7.37 -6.53 14.10
C GLU A 68 -6.77 -6.35 15.50
N PHE A 69 -6.83 -5.12 16.01
CA PHE A 69 -6.43 -4.79 17.37
C PHE A 69 -7.69 -4.55 18.20
N GLU A 70 -7.72 -5.10 19.41
CA GLU A 70 -8.76 -4.80 20.41
C GLU A 70 -8.55 -3.42 21.07
#